data_AF-A0A924I677-F1
#
_entry.id   AF-A0A924I677-F1
#
_cell.length_a   1.000
_cell.length_b   1.000
_cell.length_c   1.000
_cell.angle_alpha   90.00
_cell.angle_beta   90.00
_cell.angle_gamma   90.00
#
_symmetry.space_group_name_H-M   'P 1'
#
loop_
_entity.id
_entity.type
_entity.pdbx_description
1 polymer ?
#
loop_
_entity_poly.entity_id
_entity_poly.type
_entity_poly.pdbx_seq_one_letter_code
_entity_poly.pdbx_strand_id
1 'polypeptide(L)'
;MLTKLLFLFLFPLIVFSQIETSIKLKVAMMQNCVKKGVEGETLFWQTKGKITYSIVNYTDEQNPIFKDLFINQYRELLQIYKKMIVSEYEKDTALYVQTLIRQEDDFRKLLTVAQLQKYSEKLTFFKKNNPQANDSYSSLFFSDELLNEYKTKFDYKK
;
A
#
# COMPACT_ATOMS: atom_id res chain seq x y z
N MET A 1 -3.34 -24.29 -19.78
CA MET A 1 -3.50 -23.19 -20.74
C MET A 1 -4.48 -22.20 -20.11
N LEU A 2 -4.08 -20.93 -20.03
CA LEU A 2 -4.76 -19.80 -19.40
C LEU A 2 -6.23 -19.64 -19.85
N THR A 3 -6.99 -18.85 -19.07
CA THR A 3 -8.36 -18.28 -19.27
C THR A 3 -9.47 -19.03 -18.53
N LYS A 4 -10.32 -18.43 -17.68
CA LYS A 4 -10.67 -17.04 -17.38
C LYS A 4 -11.09 -16.96 -15.90
N LEU A 5 -10.47 -16.08 -15.12
CA LEU A 5 -11.02 -15.68 -13.83
C LEU A 5 -12.13 -14.65 -14.11
N LEU A 6 -13.37 -15.13 -14.19
CA LEU A 6 -14.58 -14.34 -14.38
C LEU A 6 -15.17 -14.06 -13.00
N PHE A 7 -14.78 -12.93 -12.40
CA PHE A 7 -15.51 -12.34 -11.28
C PHE A 7 -15.69 -10.85 -11.56
N LEU A 8 -16.69 -10.56 -12.40
CA LEU A 8 -17.24 -9.25 -12.65
C LEU A 8 -18.72 -9.35 -12.28
N PHE A 9 -19.04 -9.10 -11.01
CA PHE A 9 -20.41 -8.83 -10.59
C PHE A 9 -20.59 -7.31 -10.40
N LEU A 10 -21.57 -6.82 -11.15
CA LEU A 10 -21.97 -5.42 -11.36
C LEU A 10 -22.65 -4.82 -10.12
N PHE A 11 -22.15 -3.71 -9.59
CA PHE A 11 -22.86 -2.73 -8.73
C PHE A 11 -22.13 -1.34 -8.82
N PRO A 12 -22.75 -0.19 -8.45
CA PRO A 12 -22.74 1.07 -9.21
C PRO A 12 -21.38 1.75 -9.35
N LEU A 13 -21.02 1.98 -10.61
CA LEU A 13 -19.69 2.05 -11.23
C LEU A 13 -18.79 3.27 -10.96
N ILE A 14 -19.05 4.14 -9.98
CA ILE A 14 -18.29 5.40 -9.88
C ILE A 14 -17.36 5.46 -8.66
N VAL A 15 -17.67 4.77 -7.56
CA VAL A 15 -16.82 4.75 -6.35
C VAL A 15 -15.93 3.50 -6.27
N PHE A 16 -16.21 2.46 -7.05
CA PHE A 16 -15.47 1.20 -6.99
C PHE A 16 -14.12 1.21 -7.73
N SER A 17 -13.89 2.15 -8.66
CA SER A 17 -12.69 2.13 -9.51
C SER A 17 -11.41 2.43 -8.75
N GLN A 18 -11.44 3.33 -7.75
CA GLN A 18 -10.24 3.78 -7.03
C GLN A 18 -9.70 2.69 -6.08
N ILE A 19 -10.58 2.04 -5.31
CA ILE A 19 -10.19 0.90 -4.46
C ILE A 19 -9.69 -0.25 -5.33
N GLU A 20 -10.44 -0.63 -6.38
CA GLU A 20 -10.04 -1.75 -7.23
C GLU A 20 -8.67 -1.52 -7.90
N THR A 21 -8.47 -0.31 -8.45
CA THR A 21 -7.20 0.07 -9.08
C THR A 21 -6.06 0.06 -8.07
N SER A 22 -6.25 0.66 -6.89
CA SER A 22 -5.19 0.71 -5.87
C SER A 22 -4.85 -0.66 -5.29
N ILE A 23 -5.83 -1.56 -5.07
CA ILE A 23 -5.53 -2.94 -4.64
C ILE A 23 -4.69 -3.64 -5.71
N LYS A 24 -5.07 -3.53 -6.99
CA LYS A 24 -4.30 -4.11 -8.10
C LYS A 24 -2.87 -3.58 -8.14
N LEU A 25 -2.68 -2.27 -7.96
CA LEU A 25 -1.34 -1.66 -7.90
C LEU A 25 -0.52 -2.17 -6.72
N LYS A 26 -1.12 -2.29 -5.52
CA LYS A 26 -0.44 -2.83 -4.33
C LYS A 26 -0.05 -4.29 -4.50
N VAL A 27 -0.94 -5.11 -5.09
CA VAL A 27 -0.67 -6.50 -5.44
C VAL A 27 0.44 -6.61 -6.48
N ALA A 28 0.41 -5.78 -7.53
CA ALA A 28 1.43 -5.76 -8.57
C ALA A 28 2.81 -5.36 -8.02
N MET A 29 2.86 -4.37 -7.14
CA MET A 29 4.09 -3.97 -6.45
C MET A 29 4.64 -5.11 -5.59
N MET A 30 3.79 -5.78 -4.81
CA MET A 30 4.20 -6.93 -4.01
C MET A 30 4.71 -8.07 -4.90
N GLN A 31 4.00 -8.39 -5.98
CA GLN A 31 4.40 -9.40 -6.95
C GLN A 31 5.76 -9.08 -7.60
N ASN A 32 6.00 -7.81 -7.94
CA ASN A 32 7.27 -7.35 -8.49
C ASN A 32 8.41 -7.59 -7.50
N CYS A 33 8.21 -7.28 -6.21
CA CYS A 33 9.20 -7.55 -5.18
C CYS A 33 9.44 -9.06 -5.00
N VAL A 34 8.38 -9.88 -4.96
CA VAL A 34 8.48 -11.34 -4.84
C VAL A 34 9.28 -11.97 -5.99
N LYS A 35 9.05 -11.51 -7.23
CA LYS A 35 9.76 -11.98 -8.42
C LYS A 35 11.28 -11.73 -8.36
N LYS A 36 11.74 -10.81 -7.52
CA LYS A 36 13.17 -10.51 -7.30
C LYS A 36 13.83 -11.40 -6.24
N GLY A 37 13.10 -12.35 -5.65
CA GLY A 37 13.66 -13.30 -4.68
C GLY A 37 14.28 -12.59 -3.48
N VAL A 38 15.56 -12.88 -3.19
CA VAL A 38 16.30 -12.30 -2.05
C VAL A 38 16.42 -10.77 -2.13
N GLU A 39 16.37 -10.18 -3.32
CA GLU A 39 16.46 -8.73 -3.52
C GLU A 39 15.11 -8.02 -3.31
N GLY A 40 14.00 -8.77 -3.21
CA GLY A 40 12.66 -8.23 -3.09
C GLY A 40 12.46 -7.35 -1.86
N GLU A 41 13.02 -7.76 -0.72
CA GLU A 41 13.01 -6.99 0.52
C GLU A 41 13.73 -5.65 0.33
N THR A 42 14.94 -5.70 -0.25
CA THR A 42 15.76 -4.53 -0.54
C THR A 42 15.04 -3.55 -1.45
N LEU A 43 14.47 -4.05 -2.55
CA LEU A 43 13.68 -3.23 -3.47
C LEU A 43 12.52 -2.54 -2.74
N PHE A 44 11.78 -3.27 -1.91
CA PHE A 44 10.62 -2.75 -1.21
C PHE A 44 10.98 -1.62 -0.24
N TRP A 45 11.93 -1.86 0.69
CA TRP A 45 12.25 -0.85 1.70
C TRP A 45 12.97 0.36 1.10
N GLN A 46 13.84 0.17 0.10
CA GLN A 46 14.51 1.30 -0.57
C GLN A 46 13.52 2.16 -1.34
N THR A 47 12.55 1.54 -2.01
CA THR A 47 11.53 2.28 -2.77
C THR A 47 10.64 3.09 -1.82
N LYS A 48 10.12 2.46 -0.76
CA LYS A 48 9.34 3.20 0.26
C LYS A 48 10.17 4.28 0.92
N GLY A 49 11.39 3.99 1.34
CA GLY A 49 12.32 4.95 1.95
C GLY A 49 12.58 6.17 1.07
N LYS A 50 12.93 5.96 -0.21
CA LYS A 50 13.18 7.05 -1.17
C LYS A 50 11.96 7.95 -1.35
N ILE A 51 10.78 7.35 -1.50
CA ILE A 51 9.53 8.11 -1.63
C ILE A 51 9.26 8.89 -0.35
N THR A 52 9.29 8.24 0.81
CA THR A 52 9.06 8.89 2.11
C THR A 52 10.03 10.06 2.30
N TYR A 53 11.32 9.88 2.02
CA TYR A 53 12.32 10.95 2.12
C TYR A 53 11.98 12.12 1.20
N SER A 54 11.63 11.87 -0.06
CA SER A 54 11.28 12.92 -1.02
C SER A 54 10.06 13.76 -0.63
N ILE A 55 9.20 13.24 0.25
CA ILE A 55 7.96 13.90 0.67
C ILE A 55 8.15 14.61 2.01
N VAL A 56 8.64 13.89 3.02
CA VAL A 56 8.67 14.40 4.40
C VAL A 56 10.06 14.82 4.86
N ASN A 57 11.10 14.55 4.06
CA ASN A 57 12.50 14.86 4.35
C ASN A 57 12.87 14.46 5.78
N TYR A 58 12.73 13.16 6.08
CA TYR A 58 12.98 12.62 7.42
C TYR A 58 14.46 12.74 7.81
N THR A 59 14.72 12.79 9.12
CA THR A 59 16.08 12.99 9.64
C THR A 59 16.90 11.71 9.65
N ASP A 60 18.20 11.83 9.89
CA ASP A 60 19.11 10.69 10.04
C ASP A 60 18.71 9.77 11.20
N GLU A 61 18.13 10.32 12.28
CA GLU A 61 17.59 9.54 13.40
C GLU A 61 16.34 8.74 13.01
N GLN A 62 15.50 9.28 12.13
CA GLN A 62 14.30 8.60 11.65
C GLN A 62 14.62 7.53 10.58
N ASN A 63 15.71 7.68 9.85
CA ASN A 63 16.11 6.78 8.77
C ASN A 63 16.17 5.28 9.17
N PRO A 64 16.91 4.88 10.24
CA PRO A 64 16.94 3.48 10.66
C PRO A 64 15.55 2.96 11.09
N ILE A 65 14.73 3.81 11.72
CA ILE A 65 13.38 3.45 12.16
C ILE A 65 12.48 3.14 10.96
N PHE A 66 12.50 3.98 9.92
CA PHE A 66 11.72 3.74 8.70
C PHE A 66 12.22 2.52 7.92
N LYS A 67 13.54 2.33 7.86
CA LYS A 67 14.12 1.14 7.22
C LYS A 67 13.62 -0.14 7.89
N ASP A 68 13.72 -0.23 9.21
CA ASP A 68 13.27 -1.40 9.97
C ASP A 68 11.77 -1.61 9.85
N LEU A 69 10.98 -0.53 9.90
CA LEU A 69 9.54 -0.59 9.66
C LEU A 69 9.24 -1.21 8.28
N PHE A 70 9.84 -0.69 7.20
CA PHE A 70 9.51 -1.14 5.85
C PHE A 70 10.00 -2.58 5.57
N ILE A 71 11.13 -2.99 6.14
CA ILE A 71 11.58 -4.38 6.10
C ILE A 71 10.57 -5.30 6.78
N ASN A 72 10.11 -4.95 7.98
CA ASN A 72 9.14 -5.74 8.72
C ASN A 72 7.78 -5.79 8.01
N GLN A 73 7.35 -4.66 7.43
CA GLN A 73 6.15 -4.60 6.60
C GLN A 73 6.22 -5.60 5.43
N TYR A 74 7.34 -5.62 4.71
CA TYR A 74 7.55 -6.55 3.60
C TYR A 74 7.50 -8.01 4.05
N ARG A 75 8.24 -8.38 5.10
CA ARG A 75 8.32 -9.75 5.60
C ARG A 75 6.96 -10.30 6.01
N GLU A 76 6.16 -9.48 6.68
CA GLU A 76 4.81 -9.83 7.07
C GLU A 76 3.88 -9.97 5.86
N LEU A 77 3.86 -8.96 4.98
CA LEU A 77 3.05 -8.99 3.75
C LEU A 77 3.43 -10.18 2.87
N LEU A 78 4.69 -10.58 2.83
CA LEU A 78 5.16 -11.71 2.03
C LEU A 78 4.47 -13.01 2.40
N GLN A 79 4.34 -13.31 3.69
CA GLN A 79 3.69 -14.54 4.15
C GLN A 79 2.20 -14.53 3.83
N ILE A 80 1.54 -13.39 4.08
CA ILE A 80 0.11 -13.22 3.83
C ILE A 80 -0.18 -13.27 2.32
N TYR A 81 0.62 -12.59 1.51
CA TYR A 81 0.52 -12.57 0.06
C TYR A 81 0.67 -13.97 -0.54
N LYS A 82 1.71 -14.73 -0.13
CA LYS A 82 1.93 -16.10 -0.60
C LYS A 82 0.73 -17.01 -0.32
N LYS A 83 0.10 -16.87 0.85
CA LYS A 83 -1.11 -17.60 1.18
C LYS A 83 -2.30 -17.15 0.33
N MET A 84 -2.53 -15.84 0.24
CA MET A 84 -3.62 -15.24 -0.52
C MET A 84 -3.65 -15.73 -1.97
N ILE A 85 -2.50 -15.76 -2.67
CA ILE A 85 -2.44 -16.15 -4.09
C ILE A 85 -2.62 -17.65 -4.36
N VAL A 86 -2.66 -18.50 -3.33
CA VAL A 86 -2.88 -19.95 -3.45
C VAL A 86 -4.24 -20.37 -2.92
N SER A 87 -4.72 -19.70 -1.86
CA SER A 87 -5.85 -20.16 -1.06
C SER A 87 -7.23 -19.98 -1.68
N GLU A 88 -7.39 -19.06 -2.64
CA GLU A 88 -8.68 -18.61 -3.22
C GLU A 88 -9.75 -18.15 -2.18
N TYR A 89 -9.41 -18.09 -0.89
CA TYR A 89 -10.35 -17.71 0.17
C TYR A 89 -10.41 -16.19 0.35
N GLU A 90 -11.64 -15.66 0.44
CA GLU A 90 -11.91 -14.24 0.69
C GLU A 90 -11.23 -13.74 1.97
N LYS A 91 -11.21 -14.56 3.04
CA LYS A 91 -10.57 -14.23 4.32
C LYS A 91 -9.07 -13.90 4.19
N ASP A 92 -8.37 -14.54 3.25
CA ASP A 92 -6.94 -14.33 3.06
C ASP A 92 -6.67 -13.04 2.28
N THR A 93 -7.59 -12.66 1.38
CA THR A 93 -7.61 -11.32 0.75
C THR A 93 -7.93 -10.24 1.78
N ALA A 94 -8.94 -10.47 2.63
CA ALA A 94 -9.31 -9.53 3.69
C ALA A 94 -8.14 -9.30 4.66
N LEU A 95 -7.43 -10.36 5.07
CA LEU A 95 -6.25 -10.27 5.92
C LEU A 95 -5.13 -9.44 5.26
N TYR A 96 -4.88 -9.65 3.97
CA TYR A 96 -3.90 -8.85 3.22
C TYR A 96 -4.25 -7.36 3.25
N VAL A 97 -5.51 -7.03 2.97
CA VAL A 97 -5.98 -5.64 2.96
C VAL A 97 -5.94 -5.00 4.36
N GLN A 98 -6.43 -5.70 5.37
CA GLN A 98 -6.39 -5.22 6.76
C GLN A 98 -4.95 -5.00 7.25
N THR A 99 -4.02 -5.85 6.81
CA THR A 99 -2.59 -5.67 7.10
C THR A 99 -2.04 -4.41 6.45
N LEU A 100 -2.36 -4.14 5.18
CA LEU A 100 -1.97 -2.90 4.51
C LEU A 100 -2.49 -1.66 5.24
N ILE A 101 -3.75 -1.67 5.69
CA ILE A 101 -4.35 -0.57 6.46
C ILE A 101 -3.60 -0.35 7.78
N ARG A 102 -3.36 -1.42 8.55
CA ARG A 102 -2.63 -1.34 9.82
C ARG A 102 -1.22 -0.81 9.62
N GLN A 103 -0.50 -1.32 8.63
CA GLN A 103 0.88 -0.92 8.35
C GLN A 103 0.97 0.56 7.93
N GLU A 104 -0.02 1.08 7.22
CA GLU A 104 -0.14 2.51 6.93
C GLU A 104 -0.36 3.33 8.21
N ASP A 105 -1.27 2.90 9.10
CA ASP A 105 -1.48 3.57 10.39
C ASP A 105 -0.19 3.59 11.23
N ASP A 106 0.55 2.48 11.27
CA ASP A 106 1.79 2.37 12.03
C ASP A 106 2.90 3.27 11.45
N PHE A 107 2.98 3.38 10.13
CA PHE A 107 3.87 4.33 9.46
C PHE A 107 3.51 5.78 9.81
N ARG A 108 2.24 6.16 9.72
CA ARG A 108 1.78 7.54 9.98
C ARG A 108 2.04 8.00 11.41
N LYS A 109 2.02 7.09 12.40
CA LYS A 109 2.35 7.41 13.81
C LYS A 109 3.81 7.81 14.03
N LEU A 110 4.71 7.45 13.13
CA LEU A 110 6.13 7.82 13.21
C LEU A 110 6.44 9.20 12.60
N LEU A 111 5.46 9.79 11.91
CA LEU A 111 5.58 11.12 11.34
C LEU A 111 5.27 12.17 12.42
N THR A 112 6.05 13.25 12.44
CA THR A 112 5.63 14.45 13.19
C THR A 112 4.37 15.04 12.56
N VAL A 113 3.65 15.89 13.30
CA VAL A 113 2.45 16.58 12.78
C VAL A 113 2.75 17.32 11.46
N ALA A 114 3.89 18.02 11.41
CA ALA A 114 4.32 18.73 10.20
C ALA A 114 4.65 17.79 9.03
N GLN A 115 5.26 16.63 9.31
CA GLN A 115 5.55 15.62 8.29
C GLN A 115 4.28 14.96 7.77
N LEU A 116 3.33 14.65 8.65
CA LEU A 116 2.04 14.08 8.28
C LEU A 116 1.24 15.06 7.40
N GLN A 117 1.28 16.36 7.72
CA GLN A 117 0.66 17.38 6.87
C GLN A 117 1.30 17.43 5.47
N LYS A 118 2.64 17.51 5.39
CA LYS A 118 3.37 17.48 4.10
C LYS A 118 3.05 16.23 3.30
N TYR A 119 2.96 15.10 3.98
CA TYR A 119 2.55 13.83 3.40
C TYR A 119 1.18 13.97 2.76
N SER A 120 0.12 14.26 3.52
CA SER A 120 -1.25 14.39 3.01
C SER A 120 -1.40 15.42 1.87
N GLU A 121 -0.74 16.58 1.97
CA GLU A 121 -0.76 17.62 0.94
C GLU A 121 -0.14 17.12 -0.37
N LYS A 122 0.99 16.40 -0.30
CA LYS A 122 1.66 15.88 -1.49
C LYS A 122 0.81 14.84 -2.23
N LEU A 123 0.03 14.04 -1.51
CA LEU A 123 -0.82 13.01 -2.13
C LEU A 123 -2.02 13.63 -2.82
N THR A 124 -2.61 14.63 -2.16
CA THR A 124 -3.66 15.46 -2.75
C THR A 124 -3.15 16.14 -4.02
N PHE A 125 -1.92 16.65 -3.99
CA PHE A 125 -1.27 17.22 -5.18
C PHE A 125 -1.09 16.20 -6.29
N PHE A 126 -0.58 14.99 -6.01
CA PHE A 126 -0.41 13.95 -7.03
C PHE A 126 -1.74 13.53 -7.64
N LYS A 127 -2.77 13.27 -6.82
CA LYS A 127 -4.11 12.92 -7.31
C LYS A 127 -4.68 13.95 -8.29
N LYS A 128 -4.45 15.24 -8.04
CA LYS A 128 -4.99 16.33 -8.88
C LYS A 128 -4.12 16.67 -10.09
N ASN A 129 -2.80 16.64 -9.95
CA ASN A 129 -1.88 17.26 -10.92
C ASN A 129 -0.95 16.26 -11.61
N ASN A 130 -0.81 15.03 -11.12
CA ASN A 130 0.09 14.04 -11.70
C ASN A 130 -0.43 12.59 -11.48
N PRO A 131 -1.36 12.12 -12.34
CA PRO A 131 -1.94 10.78 -12.23
C PRO A 131 -0.91 9.65 -12.24
N GLN A 132 0.17 9.77 -13.02
CA GLN A 132 1.23 8.75 -13.07
C GLN A 132 1.99 8.65 -11.74
N ALA A 133 2.30 9.79 -11.12
CA ALA A 133 2.89 9.81 -9.78
C ALA A 133 1.91 9.28 -8.73
N ASN A 134 0.61 9.56 -8.89
CA ASN A 134 -0.44 9.05 -8.01
C ASN A 134 -0.53 7.52 -8.03
N ASP A 135 -0.44 6.87 -9.19
CA ASP A 135 -0.46 5.41 -9.30
C ASP A 135 0.79 4.79 -8.66
N SER A 136 1.96 5.34 -8.97
CA SER A 136 3.24 4.91 -8.40
C SER A 136 3.21 4.98 -6.88
N TYR A 137 2.65 6.06 -6.34
CA TYR A 137 2.51 6.26 -4.91
C TYR A 137 1.45 5.33 -4.28
N SER A 138 0.27 5.24 -4.89
CA SER A 138 -0.85 4.42 -4.41
C SER A 138 -0.51 2.92 -4.40
N SER A 139 0.49 2.50 -5.17
CA SER A 139 1.04 1.14 -5.12
C SER A 139 1.72 0.77 -3.79
N LEU A 140 2.15 1.76 -2.99
CA LEU A 140 2.92 1.54 -1.75
C LEU A 140 2.30 2.14 -0.49
N PHE A 141 1.45 3.15 -0.65
CA PHE A 141 0.92 3.98 0.44
C PHE A 141 -0.56 4.32 0.23
N PHE A 142 -1.18 5.01 1.19
CA PHE A 142 -2.57 5.46 1.09
C PHE A 142 -2.68 6.98 1.23
N SER A 143 -3.49 7.61 0.38
CA SER A 143 -4.05 8.94 0.69
C SER A 143 -5.07 8.83 1.82
N ASP A 144 -5.41 9.96 2.45
CA ASP A 144 -6.38 10.00 3.55
C ASP A 144 -7.76 9.49 3.11
N GLU A 145 -8.20 9.95 1.95
CA GLU A 145 -9.44 9.48 1.31
C GLU A 145 -9.40 7.97 1.05
N LEU A 146 -8.32 7.46 0.43
CA LEU A 146 -8.19 6.04 0.13
C LEU A 146 -8.12 5.18 1.39
N LEU A 147 -7.41 5.63 2.43
CA LEU A 147 -7.30 4.92 3.70
C LEU A 147 -8.68 4.83 4.37
N ASN A 148 -9.44 5.92 4.39
CA ASN A 148 -10.78 5.96 4.97
C ASN A 148 -11.77 5.08 4.20
N GLU A 149 -11.72 5.09 2.87
CA GLU A 149 -12.50 4.19 2.02
C GLU A 149 -12.21 2.72 2.35
N TYR A 150 -10.94 2.36 2.47
CA TYR A 150 -10.53 1.00 2.83
C TYR A 150 -11.00 0.61 4.23
N LYS A 151 -10.82 1.49 5.22
CA LYS A 151 -11.26 1.23 6.60
C LYS A 151 -12.77 0.98 6.66
N THR A 152 -13.54 1.77 5.92
CA THR A 152 -15.00 1.64 5.84
C THR A 152 -15.42 0.35 5.17
N LYS A 153 -14.78 0.00 4.05
CA LYS A 153 -15.16 -1.16 3.23
C LYS A 153 -14.76 -2.51 3.84
N PHE A 154 -13.64 -2.55 4.56
CA PHE A 154 -13.10 -3.77 5.16
C PHE A 154 -13.34 -3.87 6.67
N ASP A 155 -14.29 -3.07 7.19
CA ASP A 155 -14.72 -3.01 8.60
C ASP A 155 -13.54 -2.99 9.58
N TYR A 156 -12.51 -2.21 9.26
CA TYR A 156 -11.30 -2.17 10.07
C TYR A 156 -11.52 -1.30 11.32
N LYS A 157 -11.54 -1.96 12.49
CA LYS A 157 -11.63 -1.32 13.82
C LYS A 157 -12.83 -0.37 13.98
N LYS A 158 -14.03 -0.84 13.63
CA LYS A 158 -15.27 -0.28 14.17
C LYS A 158 -15.44 -0.67 15.64
#